data_AF-A0AAW6M9D8-F1
#
_entry.id   AF-A0AAW6M9D8-F1
#
_cell.length_a   1.000
_cell.length_b   1.000
_cell.length_c   1.000
_cell.angle_alpha   90.00
_cell.angle_beta   90.00
_cell.angle_gamma   90.00
#
_symmetry.space_group_name_H-M   'P 1'
#
loop_
_entity.id
_entity.type
_entity.pdbx_description
1 polymer ?
#
loop_
_entity_poly.entity_id
_entity_poly.type
_entity_poly.pdbx_seq_one_letter_code
_entity_poly.pdbx_strand_id
1 'polypeptide(L)'
;ERILVATDAGREGELIFRYIYSYLECRTPFERLWISSLTDRAIREGLQHLRPGNEYDNLYLSAKARSEADWIVGINASLALAVAAGRGVWSLGRVQT
;
A
#
# COMPACT_ATOMS: atom_id res chain seq x y z
N GLU A 1 9.49 -21.53 -10.08
CA GLU A 1 9.39 -20.09 -10.41
C GLU A 1 9.00 -19.33 -9.14
N ARG A 2 9.60 -18.17 -8.87
CA ARG A 2 9.29 -17.34 -7.68
C ARG A 2 9.21 -15.87 -8.07
N ILE A 3 8.37 -15.10 -7.40
CA ILE A 3 8.25 -13.65 -7.61
C ILE A 3 9.16 -12.93 -6.60
N LEU A 4 9.94 -11.95 -7.05
CA LEU A 4 10.70 -11.06 -6.17
C LEU A 4 10.06 -9.69 -6.17
N VAL A 5 9.62 -9.25 -5.00
CA VAL A 5 8.96 -7.96 -4.79
C VAL A 5 10.00 -6.94 -4.38
N ALA A 6 10.22 -5.94 -5.23
CA ALA A 6 11.19 -4.86 -5.05
C ALA A 6 10.54 -3.47 -4.98
N THR A 7 9.28 -3.39 -4.55
CA THR A 7 8.62 -2.13 -4.22
C THR A 7 9.26 -1.50 -2.99
N ASP A 8 9.00 -0.21 -2.77
CA ASP A 8 9.49 0.53 -1.61
C ASP A 8 9.29 -0.23 -0.28
N ALA A 9 10.28 -0.11 0.59
CA ALA A 9 10.30 -0.69 1.93
C ALA A 9 9.36 0.07 2.89
N GLY A 10 8.06 0.00 2.64
CA GLY A 10 7.04 0.67 3.43
C GLY A 10 5.63 0.11 3.26
N ARG A 11 4.67 0.73 3.94
CA ARG A 11 3.25 0.36 3.89
C ARG A 11 2.67 0.47 2.49
N GLU A 12 2.91 1.59 1.81
CA GLU A 12 2.38 1.82 0.46
C GLU A 12 2.97 0.86 -0.56
N GLY A 13 4.26 0.55 -0.46
CA GLY A 13 4.91 -0.45 -1.33
C GLY A 13 4.25 -1.82 -1.22
N GLU A 14 3.92 -2.27 0.00
CA GLU A 14 3.14 -3.50 0.18
C GLU A 14 1.75 -3.42 -0.40
N LEU A 15 1.05 -2.32 -0.15
CA LEU A 15 -0.32 -2.16 -0.59
C LEU A 15 -0.42 -2.29 -2.12
N ILE A 16 0.45 -1.59 -2.85
CA ILE A 16 0.47 -1.60 -4.31
C ILE A 16 0.72 -3.01 -4.85
N PHE A 17 1.79 -3.67 -4.39
CA PHE A 17 2.10 -5.03 -4.86
C PHE A 17 0.96 -6.00 -4.56
N ARG A 18 0.45 -5.99 -3.33
CA ARG A 18 -0.57 -6.94 -2.88
C ARG A 18 -1.91 -6.73 -3.59
N TYR A 19 -2.26 -5.49 -3.95
CA TYR A 19 -3.44 -5.23 -4.77
C TYR A 19 -3.31 -5.84 -6.16
N ILE A 20 -2.17 -5.65 -6.84
CA ILE A 20 -1.93 -6.24 -8.16
C ILE A 20 -1.91 -7.77 -8.06
N TYR A 21 -1.19 -8.31 -7.08
CA TYR A 21 -1.08 -9.76 -6.85
C TYR A 21 -2.44 -10.41 -6.60
N SER A 22 -3.29 -9.77 -5.78
CA SER A 22 -4.64 -10.25 -5.46
C SER A 22 -5.59 -10.09 -6.64
N TYR A 23 -5.51 -8.98 -7.37
CA TYR A 23 -6.35 -8.70 -8.55
C TYR A 23 -6.09 -9.70 -9.68
N LEU A 24 -4.83 -10.11 -9.86
CA LEU A 24 -4.43 -11.13 -10.83
C LEU A 24 -4.62 -12.57 -10.32
N GLU A 25 -5.19 -12.75 -9.12
CA GLU A 25 -5.37 -14.05 -8.46
C GLU A 25 -4.09 -14.92 -8.43
N CYS A 26 -2.94 -14.27 -8.28
CA CYS A 26 -1.65 -14.95 -8.29
C CYS A 26 -1.54 -15.90 -7.09
N ARG A 27 -1.00 -17.10 -7.34
CA ARG A 27 -0.70 -18.11 -6.31
C ARG A 27 0.79 -18.42 -6.19
N THR A 28 1.60 -17.84 -7.07
CA THR A 28 3.05 -18.06 -7.09
C THR A 28 3.68 -17.46 -5.83
N PRO A 29 4.41 -18.25 -5.03
CA PRO A 29 5.11 -17.73 -3.87
C PRO A 29 6.02 -16.55 -4.22
N PHE A 30 6.05 -15.56 -3.34
CA PHE A 30 6.88 -14.38 -3.50
C PHE A 30 7.75 -14.10 -2.27
N GLU A 31 8.90 -13.49 -2.52
CA GLU A 31 9.82 -13.01 -1.50
C GLU A 31 10.02 -11.50 -1.67
N ARG A 32 10.44 -10.84 -0.60
CA ARG A 32 10.54 -9.39 -0.49
C ARG A 32 11.98 -8.94 -0.37
N LEU A 33 12.36 -8.05 -1.27
CA LEU A 33 13.56 -7.24 -1.18
C LEU A 33 13.23 -6.00 -0.35
N TRP A 34 13.76 -5.94 0.87
CA TRP A 34 13.47 -4.87 1.82
C TRP A 34 14.69 -3.96 2.01
N ILE A 35 14.83 -2.97 1.13
CA ILE A 35 15.93 -2.01 1.14
C ILE A 35 15.40 -0.57 1.12
N SER A 36 16.10 0.33 1.81
CA SER A 36 15.82 1.78 1.82
C SER A 36 16.89 2.61 1.08
N SER A 37 17.92 1.94 0.55
CA SER A 37 19.04 2.54 -0.17
C SER A 37 19.19 1.88 -1.53
N LEU A 38 19.42 2.70 -2.56
CA LEU A 38 19.64 2.25 -3.94
C LEU A 38 21.12 2.07 -4.27
N THR A 39 21.99 2.03 -3.26
CA THR A 39 23.42 1.76 -3.49
C THR A 39 23.62 0.30 -3.90
N ASP A 40 24.60 0.08 -4.78
CA ASP A 40 25.07 -1.24 -5.22
C ASP A 40 25.26 -2.24 -4.07
N ARG A 41 25.85 -1.75 -2.98
CA ARG A 41 26.09 -2.55 -1.77
C ARG A 41 24.77 -2.98 -1.12
N ALA A 42 23.86 -2.04 -0.88
CA ALA A 42 22.57 -2.32 -0.25
C ALA A 42 21.71 -3.27 -1.09
N ILE A 43 21.73 -3.13 -2.42
CA ILE A 43 21.02 -4.03 -3.33
C ILE A 43 21.60 -5.44 -3.25
N ARG A 44 22.93 -5.61 -3.31
CA ARG A 44 23.57 -6.93 -3.20
C ARG A 44 23.30 -7.59 -1.85
N GLU A 45 23.44 -6.85 -0.76
CA GLU A 45 23.14 -7.34 0.59
C GLU A 45 21.65 -7.69 0.74
N GLY A 46 20.74 -6.86 0.22
CA GLY A 46 19.30 -7.09 0.27
C GLY A 46 18.86 -8.32 -0.53
N LEU A 47 19.46 -8.57 -1.69
CA LEU A 47 19.19 -9.77 -2.50
C LEU A 47 19.68 -11.07 -1.84
N GLN A 48 20.68 -10.99 -0.95
CA GLN A 48 21.14 -12.13 -0.15
C GLN A 48 20.22 -12.39 1.06
N HIS A 49 19.49 -11.37 1.52
CA HIS A 49 18.63 -11.43 2.72
C HIS A 49 17.16 -11.17 2.37
N LEU A 50 16.66 -11.87 1.35
CA LEU A 50 15.25 -11.85 0.99
C LEU A 50 14.40 -12.42 2.14
N ARG A 51 13.24 -11.81 2.35
CA ARG A 51 12.30 -12.23 3.38
C ARG A 51 11.05 -12.82 2.76
N PRO A 52 10.45 -13.87 3.34
CA PRO A 52 9.20 -14.41 2.85
C PRO A 52 8.08 -13.37 3.00
N GLY A 53 7.14 -13.37 2.05
CA GLY A 53 6.06 -12.38 2.00
C GLY A 53 5.20 -12.29 3.26
N ASN A 54 5.01 -13.42 3.95
CA ASN A 54 4.19 -13.51 5.15
C ASN A 54 4.71 -12.68 6.34
N GLU A 55 6.01 -12.38 6.40
CA GLU A 55 6.58 -11.47 7.42
C GLU A 55 5.96 -10.07 7.35
N TYR A 56 5.39 -9.69 6.21
CA TYR A 56 4.83 -8.37 5.97
C TYR A 56 3.30 -8.33 5.90
N ASP A 57 2.62 -9.44 6.20
CA ASP A 57 1.16 -9.49 6.12
C ASP A 57 0.49 -8.45 7.02
N ASN A 58 0.99 -8.26 8.25
CA ASN A 58 0.48 -7.23 9.16
C ASN A 58 0.69 -5.80 8.62
N LEU A 59 1.80 -5.56 7.93
CA LEU A 59 2.10 -4.26 7.33
C LEU A 59 1.14 -3.97 6.17
N TYR A 60 0.88 -4.97 5.33
CA TYR A 60 -0.10 -4.92 4.27
C TYR A 60 -1.52 -4.69 4.82
N LEU A 61 -1.95 -5.47 5.82
CA LEU A 61 -3.29 -5.33 6.42
C LEU A 61 -3.48 -3.94 7.03
N SER A 62 -2.46 -3.40 7.68
CA SER A 62 -2.48 -2.01 8.19
C SER A 62 -2.62 -0.99 7.06
N ALA A 63 -1.88 -1.15 5.96
CA ALA A 63 -1.95 -0.25 4.81
C ALA A 63 -3.32 -0.31 4.12
N LYS A 64 -3.88 -1.52 3.96
CA LYS A 64 -5.21 -1.74 3.38
C LYS A 64 -6.30 -1.10 4.23
N ALA A 65 -6.30 -1.37 5.53
CA ALA A 65 -7.28 -0.78 6.45
C ALA A 65 -7.23 0.75 6.43
N ARG A 66 -6.03 1.34 6.37
CA ARG A 66 -5.87 2.79 6.23
C ARG A 66 -6.45 3.30 4.91
N SER A 67 -6.12 2.66 3.79
CA SER A 67 -6.62 3.03 2.46
C SER A 67 -8.14 3.01 2.39
N GLU A 68 -8.76 1.94 2.91
CA GLU A 68 -10.21 1.78 2.97
C GLU A 68 -10.86 2.82 3.89
N ALA A 69 -10.28 3.09 5.07
CA ALA A 69 -10.78 4.11 5.98
C ALA A 69 -10.69 5.52 5.40
N ASP A 70 -9.57 5.87 4.77
CA ASP A 70 -9.38 7.16 4.10
C ASP A 70 -10.43 7.35 2.99
N TRP A 71 -10.74 6.30 2.24
CA TRP A 71 -11.76 6.35 1.20
C TRP A 71 -13.17 6.50 1.77
N ILE A 72 -13.56 5.65 2.73
CA ILE A 72 -14.90 5.65 3.35
C ILE A 72 -15.19 7.00 3.99
N VAL A 73 -14.24 7.53 4.78
CA VAL A 73 -14.42 8.84 5.42
C VAL A 73 -14.42 9.95 4.38
N GLY A 74 -13.45 9.94 3.47
CA GLY A 74 -13.28 10.99 2.46
C GLY A 74 -14.51 11.16 1.56
N ILE A 75 -15.04 10.07 1.01
CA ILE A 75 -16.15 10.14 0.07
C ILE A 75 -17.45 10.59 0.74
N ASN A 76 -17.77 10.02 1.90
CA ASN A 76 -19.02 10.31 2.59
C ASN A 76 -19.02 11.72 3.18
N ALA A 77 -17.91 12.14 3.79
CA ALA A 77 -17.80 13.46 4.39
C ALA A 77 -17.80 14.56 3.32
N SER A 78 -17.07 14.37 2.22
CA SER A 78 -17.07 15.33 1.11
C SER A 78 -18.44 15.45 0.46
N LEU A 79 -19.15 14.32 0.27
CA LEU A 79 -20.50 14.33 -0.26
C LEU A 79 -21.48 15.06 0.68
N ALA A 80 -21.42 14.79 1.98
CA ALA A 80 -22.27 15.44 2.96
C ALA A 80 -22.10 16.97 2.95
N LEU A 81 -20.84 17.45 2.86
CA LEU A 81 -20.56 18.89 2.78
C LEU A 81 -21.01 19.49 1.45
N ALA A 82 -20.77 18.82 0.33
CA ALA A 82 -21.21 19.32 -0.97
C ALA A 82 -22.74 19.48 -1.03
N VAL A 83 -23.48 18.52 -0.46
CA VAL A 83 -24.94 18.58 -0.34
C VAL A 83 -25.36 19.72 0.59
N ALA A 84 -24.75 19.86 1.77
CA ALA A 84 -25.08 20.89 2.74
C ALA A 84 -24.78 22.31 2.23
N ALA A 85 -23.71 22.49 1.47
CA ALA A 85 -23.34 23.79 0.89
C ALA A 85 -24.19 24.19 -0.32
N GLY A 86 -24.85 23.23 -0.97
CA GLY A 86 -25.73 23.45 -2.13
C GLY A 86 -25.02 23.91 -3.41
N ARG A 87 -23.69 24.11 -3.38
CA ARG A 87 -22.86 24.47 -4.54
C ARG A 87 -21.39 24.15 -4.30
N GLY A 88 -20.68 23.83 -5.38
CA GLY A 88 -19.24 23.58 -5.36
C GLY A 88 -18.87 22.21 -4.79
N VAL A 89 -17.57 21.91 -4.81
CA VAL A 89 -17.00 20.70 -4.23
C VAL A 89 -16.34 21.08 -2.91
N TRP A 90 -16.76 20.41 -1.84
CA TRP A 90 -16.23 20.60 -0.50
C TRP A 90 -15.57 19.30 -0.06
N SER A 91 -14.24 19.25 -0.18
CA SER A 91 -13.47 18.07 0.22
C SER A 91 -13.27 18.05 1.74
N LEU A 92 -13.55 16.91 2.36
CA LEU A 92 -13.25 16.63 3.76
C LEU A 92 -12.74 15.20 3.86
N GLY A 93 -11.65 15.01 4.60
CA GLY A 93 -11.05 13.72 4.85
C GLY A 93 -10.31 13.70 6.19
N ARG A 94 -9.82 12.52 6.57
CA ARG A 94 -9.10 12.35 7.85
C ARG A 94 -7.84 13.23 7.97
N VAL A 95 -7.20 13.57 6.84
CA VAL A 95 -5.96 14.37 6.80
C VAL A 95 -6.22 15.82 6.41
N GLN A 96 -7.12 16.06 5.45
CA GLN A 96 -7.51 17.40 5.00
C GLN A 96 -8.88 17.74 5.57
N THR A 97 -8.98 18.82 6.33
CA THR A 97 -10.24 19.40 6.84
C THR A 97 -10.64 20.64 6.07
#